data_AF-A0A1I2QD74-F1
#
_entry.id   AF-A0A1I2QD74-F1
#
_cell.length_a   1.000
_cell.length_b   1.000
_cell.length_c   1.000
_cell.angle_alpha   90.00
_cell.angle_beta   90.00
_cell.angle_gamma   90.00
#
_symmetry.space_group_name_H-M   'P 1'
#
loop_
_entity.id
_entity.type
_entity.pdbx_description
1 polymer ?
#
loop_
_entity_poly.entity_id
_entity_poly.type
_entity_poly.pdbx_seq_one_letter_code
_entity_poly.pdbx_strand_id
1 'polypeptide(L)'
;MLYLILYIVQFGIILYIYRKWGRDEPYLLLKLLGYSVMGSFSFTTNQWSLPLGFIIFLMFFREPAWNRLAKRYAAYLGLFLYLTSLIISPVQNYVYEWPRHVDVSQSLSASEGFDFNEHWNMITHTFGDIHNPRLQRLEMEFTDEGAVESLFYNFKTVAQGNRETNYAVELDLSKKEYEIRRNRYKKQNRQVHHMGQDMHGRISPEEFFKVINETGLEAFTQNKDSHYYSLFAEGAVRSLSGSTENTFMVTTSGIRPVMEEQLPIDAIRMTVNGFKNSEEDRIQLNVNYYIEPRVVYMD
;
A
#
# COMPACT_ATOMS: atom_id res chain seq x y z
N MET A 1 -10.52 -6.82 17.72
CA MET A 1 -10.47 -5.97 18.92
C MET A 1 -11.64 -4.98 19.01
N LEU A 2 -11.86 -4.10 18.01
CA LEU A 2 -12.93 -3.09 18.03
C LEU A 2 -14.36 -3.67 18.21
N TYR A 3 -14.71 -4.75 17.51
CA TYR A 3 -16.00 -5.42 17.68
C TYR A 3 -16.22 -5.96 19.11
N LEU A 4 -15.16 -6.50 19.74
CA LEU A 4 -15.23 -7.03 21.10
C LEU A 4 -15.52 -5.90 22.11
N ILE A 5 -14.83 -4.77 21.99
CA ILE A 5 -15.06 -3.58 22.84
C ILE A 5 -16.51 -3.11 22.70
N LEU A 6 -17.02 -3.06 21.47
CA LEU A 6 -18.39 -2.65 21.17
C LEU A 6 -19.44 -3.60 21.80
N TYR A 7 -19.21 -4.91 21.76
CA TYR A 7 -20.08 -5.88 22.46
C TYR A 7 -20.03 -5.75 23.98
N ILE A 8 -18.87 -5.48 24.57
CA ILE A 8 -18.72 -5.25 26.02
C ILE A 8 -19.49 -3.99 26.44
N VAL A 9 -19.36 -2.90 25.68
CA VAL A 9 -20.08 -1.64 25.91
C VAL A 9 -21.60 -1.85 25.79
N GLN A 10 -22.05 -2.58 24.76
CA GLN A 10 -23.46 -2.95 24.59
C GLN A 10 -23.98 -3.69 25.83
N PHE A 11 -23.25 -4.71 26.29
CA PHE A 11 -23.66 -5.49 27.46
C PHE A 11 -23.75 -4.61 28.72
N GLY A 12 -22.79 -3.71 28.93
CA GLY A 12 -22.81 -2.73 30.02
C GLY A 12 -24.03 -1.80 29.97
N ILE A 13 -24.38 -1.29 28.78
CA ILE A 13 -25.57 -0.44 28.59
C ILE A 13 -26.85 -1.24 28.88
N ILE A 14 -26.93 -2.49 28.42
CA ILE A 14 -28.09 -3.35 28.70
C ILE A 14 -28.24 -3.60 30.21
N LEU A 15 -27.14 -3.84 30.92
CA LEU A 15 -27.17 -3.98 32.38
C LEU A 15 -27.61 -2.69 33.08
N TYR A 16 -27.18 -1.52 32.59
CA TYR A 16 -27.63 -0.23 33.11
C TYR A 16 -29.15 -0.02 32.89
N ILE A 17 -29.64 -0.32 31.68
CA ILE A 17 -31.08 -0.30 31.33
C ILE A 17 -31.86 -1.24 32.24
N TYR A 18 -31.36 -2.47 32.45
CA TYR A 18 -31.96 -3.46 33.34
C TYR A 18 -32.04 -2.96 34.79
N ARG A 19 -30.98 -2.36 35.32
CA ARG A 19 -30.97 -1.80 36.68
C ARG A 19 -31.92 -0.60 36.83
N LYS A 20 -32.01 0.25 35.81
CA LYS A 20 -32.83 1.48 35.85
C LYS A 20 -34.34 1.22 35.76
N TRP A 21 -34.74 0.22 34.98
CA TRP A 21 -36.15 -0.10 34.72
C TRP A 21 -36.58 -1.48 35.22
N GLY A 22 -35.75 -2.11 36.07
CA GLY A 22 -36.01 -3.41 36.67
C GLY A 22 -37.19 -3.38 37.62
N ARG A 23 -38.40 -3.47 37.08
CA ARG A 23 -39.64 -3.77 37.80
C ARG A 23 -40.25 -5.05 37.24
N ASP A 24 -40.64 -5.95 38.15
CA ASP A 24 -41.61 -7.07 38.10
C ASP A 24 -41.93 -7.72 36.75
N GLU A 25 -40.99 -7.75 35.80
CA GLU A 25 -41.14 -8.43 34.53
C GLU A 25 -40.21 -9.66 34.51
N PRO A 26 -40.77 -10.88 34.40
CA PRO A 26 -39.97 -12.09 34.34
C PRO A 26 -39.08 -12.06 33.10
N TYR A 27 -37.83 -12.44 33.29
CA TYR A 27 -36.80 -12.55 32.24
C TYR A 27 -36.51 -11.23 31.49
N LEU A 28 -36.69 -10.06 32.13
CA LEU A 28 -36.46 -8.76 31.51
C LEU A 28 -35.09 -8.64 30.84
N LEU A 29 -34.01 -9.12 31.47
CA LEU A 29 -32.66 -9.08 30.90
C LEU A 29 -32.58 -9.83 29.55
N LEU A 30 -33.15 -11.04 29.49
CA LEU A 30 -33.20 -11.83 28.26
C LEU A 30 -34.04 -11.14 27.18
N LYS A 31 -35.15 -10.51 27.56
CA LYS A 31 -35.96 -9.71 26.63
C LYS A 31 -35.16 -8.53 26.08
N LEU A 32 -34.42 -7.80 26.91
CA LEU A 32 -33.58 -6.68 26.47
C LEU A 32 -32.48 -7.13 25.50
N LEU A 33 -31.84 -8.28 25.77
CA LEU A 33 -30.90 -8.88 24.82
C LEU A 33 -31.60 -9.22 23.49
N GLY A 34 -32.78 -9.84 23.54
CA GLY A 34 -33.57 -10.16 22.35
C GLY A 34 -33.95 -8.93 21.53
N TYR A 35 -34.41 -7.84 22.17
CA TYR A 35 -34.71 -6.57 21.51
C TYR A 35 -33.45 -5.93 20.90
N SER A 36 -32.30 -6.04 21.57
CA SER A 36 -31.03 -5.53 21.04
C SER A 36 -30.53 -6.34 19.85
N VAL A 37 -30.61 -7.68 19.90
CA VAL A 37 -30.30 -8.56 18.76
C VAL A 37 -31.23 -8.25 17.59
N MET A 38 -32.54 -8.12 17.84
CA MET A 38 -33.53 -7.76 16.83
C MET A 38 -33.22 -6.39 16.20
N GLY A 39 -32.83 -5.39 16.98
CA GLY A 39 -32.43 -4.08 16.44
C GLY A 39 -31.18 -4.13 15.57
N SER A 40 -30.26 -5.04 15.86
CA SER A 40 -29.02 -5.23 15.09
C SER A 40 -29.17 -6.15 13.87
N PHE A 41 -30.27 -6.90 13.79
CA PHE A 41 -30.48 -7.89 12.75
C PHE A 41 -30.66 -7.20 11.38
N SER A 42 -29.78 -7.54 10.46
CA SER A 42 -29.77 -7.00 9.11
C SER A 42 -29.92 -8.11 8.08
N PHE A 43 -30.64 -7.79 7.01
CA PHE A 43 -30.71 -8.62 5.82
C PHE A 43 -29.83 -8.01 4.75
N THR A 44 -28.90 -8.79 4.21
CA THR A 44 -27.92 -8.33 3.21
C THR A 44 -28.21 -8.96 1.87
N THR A 45 -28.45 -8.14 0.84
CA THR A 45 -28.59 -8.57 -0.55
C THR A 45 -27.61 -7.80 -1.44
N ASN A 46 -26.77 -8.52 -2.17
CA ASN A 46 -25.71 -7.94 -3.00
C ASN A 46 -24.81 -6.96 -2.23
N GLN A 47 -24.99 -5.65 -2.47
CA GLN A 47 -24.22 -4.55 -1.86
C GLN A 47 -25.00 -3.79 -0.78
N TRP A 48 -26.28 -4.10 -0.59
CA TRP A 48 -27.16 -3.37 0.33
C TRP A 48 -27.43 -4.20 1.57
N SER A 49 -27.26 -3.57 2.73
CA SER A 49 -27.67 -4.13 4.01
C SER A 49 -28.84 -3.29 4.52
N LEU A 50 -29.93 -3.96 4.89
CA LEU A 50 -31.12 -3.32 5.44
C LEU A 50 -31.31 -3.79 6.90
N PRO A 51 -31.59 -2.90 7.87
CA PRO A 51 -31.82 -3.26 9.27
C PRO A 51 -33.21 -3.87 9.44
N LEU A 52 -33.45 -5.04 8.83
CA LEU A 52 -34.75 -5.69 8.75
C LEU A 52 -35.35 -5.96 10.13
N GLY A 53 -34.53 -6.34 11.11
CA GLY A 53 -35.03 -6.61 12.45
C GLY A 53 -35.51 -5.36 13.17
N PHE A 54 -34.90 -4.21 12.91
CA PHE A 54 -35.41 -2.93 13.41
C PHE A 54 -36.71 -2.50 12.70
N ILE A 55 -36.85 -2.78 11.40
CA ILE A 55 -38.11 -2.57 10.67
C ILE A 55 -39.23 -3.44 11.27
N ILE A 56 -38.96 -4.72 11.52
CA ILE A 56 -39.89 -5.64 12.20
C ILE A 56 -40.26 -5.11 13.59
N PHE A 57 -39.29 -4.59 14.35
CA PHE A 57 -39.54 -3.96 15.64
C PHE A 57 -40.52 -2.78 15.52
N LEU A 58 -40.35 -1.90 14.52
CA LEU A 58 -41.25 -0.78 14.28
C LEU A 58 -42.67 -1.21 13.87
N MET A 59 -42.79 -2.30 13.11
CA MET A 59 -44.09 -2.79 12.62
C MET A 59 -44.88 -3.54 13.69
N PHE A 60 -44.22 -4.42 14.46
CA PHE A 60 -44.91 -5.38 15.33
C PHE A 60 -44.70 -5.14 16.84
N PHE A 61 -43.65 -4.42 17.23
CA PHE A 61 -43.23 -4.31 18.63
C PHE A 61 -43.07 -2.86 19.10
N ARG A 62 -43.75 -1.91 18.44
CA ARG A 62 -43.70 -0.48 18.77
C ARG A 62 -44.35 -0.16 20.13
N GLU A 63 -45.31 -0.96 20.58
CA GLU A 63 -46.11 -0.73 21.79
C GLU A 63 -46.19 -1.94 22.74
N PRO A 64 -45.07 -2.41 23.31
CA PRO A 64 -45.13 -3.46 24.32
C PRO A 64 -45.83 -2.93 25.58
N ALA A 65 -46.73 -3.74 26.13
CA ALA A 65 -47.58 -3.37 27.26
C ALA A 65 -46.80 -3.06 28.56
N TRP A 66 -45.64 -3.69 28.77
CA TRP A 66 -44.80 -3.54 29.97
C TRP A 66 -43.37 -3.15 29.61
N ASN A 67 -42.75 -2.27 30.42
CA ASN A 67 -41.37 -1.78 30.26
C ASN A 67 -41.05 -1.26 28.84
N ARG A 68 -42.01 -0.50 28.26
CA ARG A 68 -41.95 0.00 26.88
C ARG A 68 -40.69 0.79 26.57
N LEU A 69 -40.28 1.66 27.49
CA LEU A 69 -39.09 2.48 27.33
C LEU A 69 -37.83 1.62 27.28
N ALA A 70 -37.65 0.70 28.23
CA ALA A 70 -36.47 -0.18 28.29
C ALA A 70 -36.29 -1.01 27.01
N LYS A 71 -37.37 -1.62 26.51
CA LYS A 71 -37.36 -2.43 25.28
C LYS A 71 -37.08 -1.60 24.03
N ARG A 72 -37.61 -0.36 23.96
CA ARG A 72 -37.29 0.60 22.89
C ARG A 72 -35.82 0.99 22.89
N TYR A 73 -35.27 1.34 24.05
CA TYR A 73 -33.84 1.68 24.16
C TYR A 73 -32.95 0.49 23.79
N ALA A 74 -33.33 -0.74 24.15
CA ALA A 74 -32.60 -1.94 23.71
C ALA A 74 -32.64 -2.12 22.19
N ALA A 75 -33.80 -1.92 21.55
CA ALA A 75 -33.92 -1.98 20.09
C ALA A 75 -33.13 -0.87 19.38
N TYR A 76 -33.15 0.37 19.90
CA TYR A 76 -32.33 1.47 19.38
C TYR A 76 -30.83 1.21 19.57
N LEU A 77 -30.43 0.62 20.69
CA LEU A 77 -29.05 0.18 20.91
C LEU A 77 -28.63 -0.83 19.84
N GLY A 78 -29.49 -1.82 19.54
CA GLY A 78 -29.26 -2.77 18.45
C GLY A 78 -29.05 -2.08 17.09
N LEU A 79 -29.92 -1.13 16.75
CA LEU A 79 -29.78 -0.34 15.51
C LEU A 79 -28.49 0.47 15.48
N PHE A 80 -28.11 1.08 16.61
CA PHE A 80 -26.86 1.82 16.71
C PHE A 80 -25.63 0.93 16.45
N LEU A 81 -25.65 -0.32 16.92
CA LEU A 81 -24.57 -1.28 16.64
C LEU A 81 -24.52 -1.68 15.18
N TYR A 82 -25.68 -1.86 14.56
CA TYR A 82 -25.75 -2.09 13.13
C TYR A 82 -25.11 -0.92 12.35
N LEU A 83 -25.52 0.33 12.63
CA LEU A 83 -24.97 1.51 11.97
C LEU A 83 -23.46 1.67 12.19
N THR A 84 -22.99 1.48 13.42
CA THR A 84 -21.56 1.55 13.71
C THR A 84 -20.77 0.43 13.01
N SER A 85 -21.34 -0.78 12.89
CA SER A 85 -20.70 -1.87 12.15
C SER A 85 -20.46 -1.56 10.67
N LEU A 86 -21.35 -0.77 10.03
CA LEU A 86 -21.19 -0.32 8.66
C LEU A 86 -20.02 0.66 8.50
N ILE A 87 -19.75 1.46 9.52
CA ILE A 87 -18.73 2.53 9.50
C ILE A 87 -17.35 2.01 9.91
N ILE A 88 -17.28 1.00 10.79
CA ILE A 88 -16.02 0.47 11.31
C ILE A 88 -15.07 0.01 10.20
N SER A 89 -15.56 -0.75 9.21
CA SER A 89 -14.71 -1.25 8.12
C SER A 89 -14.14 -0.13 7.24
N PRO A 90 -14.96 0.81 6.72
CA PRO A 90 -14.46 2.00 6.03
C PRO A 90 -13.44 2.81 6.85
N VAL A 91 -13.72 3.06 8.13
CA VAL A 91 -12.81 3.83 9.00
C VAL A 91 -11.50 3.09 9.21
N GLN A 92 -11.52 1.78 9.44
CA GLN A 92 -10.30 0.98 9.57
C GLN A 92 -9.45 1.01 8.30
N ASN A 93 -10.09 0.93 7.13
CA ASN A 93 -9.39 1.05 5.85
C ASN A 93 -8.80 2.45 5.70
N TYR A 94 -9.59 3.50 5.94
CA TYR A 94 -9.13 4.88 5.83
C TYR A 94 -7.95 5.20 6.77
N VAL A 95 -8.04 4.79 8.03
CA VAL A 95 -6.94 4.96 9.00
C VAL A 95 -5.72 4.13 8.61
N TYR A 96 -5.92 2.94 8.03
CA TYR A 96 -4.82 2.14 7.53
C TYR A 96 -4.13 2.80 6.34
N GLU A 97 -4.89 3.30 5.37
CA GLU A 97 -4.43 3.87 4.10
C GLU A 97 -3.99 5.34 4.21
N TRP A 98 -4.06 5.91 5.42
CA TRP A 98 -3.63 7.27 5.69
C TRP A 98 -2.16 7.49 5.28
N PRO A 99 -1.85 8.50 4.43
CA PRO A 99 -0.49 8.78 3.97
C PRO A 99 0.47 9.10 5.11
N ARG A 100 1.69 8.59 5.03
CA ARG A 100 2.76 8.89 5.99
C ARG A 100 3.73 9.87 5.37
N HIS A 101 4.07 10.90 6.12
CA HIS A 101 5.08 11.88 5.76
C HIS A 101 6.33 11.61 6.58
N VAL A 102 7.48 11.48 5.92
CA VAL A 102 8.75 11.21 6.58
C VAL A 102 9.79 12.21 6.09
N ASP A 103 10.57 12.77 7.01
CA ASP A 103 11.60 13.76 6.70
C ASP A 103 12.72 13.16 5.83
N VAL A 104 13.17 13.90 4.82
CA VAL A 104 14.18 13.44 3.85
C VAL A 104 15.62 13.53 4.36
N SER A 105 15.86 14.18 5.50
CA SER A 105 17.21 14.49 6.02
C SER A 105 18.09 13.28 6.28
N GLN A 106 17.51 12.09 6.46
CA GLN A 106 18.28 10.85 6.66
C GLN A 106 18.84 10.26 5.36
N SER A 107 18.20 10.51 4.22
CA SER A 107 18.59 9.96 2.91
C SER A 107 19.17 11.00 1.95
N LEU A 108 18.92 12.30 2.19
CA LEU A 108 19.49 13.41 1.46
C LEU A 108 20.54 14.14 2.32
N SER A 109 21.78 13.65 2.28
CA SER A 109 22.93 14.33 2.87
C SER A 109 23.48 15.38 1.91
N ALA A 110 23.49 16.65 2.33
CA ALA A 110 23.95 17.79 1.52
C ALA A 110 25.41 17.68 1.01
N SER A 111 26.22 16.77 1.57
CA SER A 111 27.63 16.56 1.21
C SER A 111 27.96 15.19 0.60
N GLU A 112 27.03 14.22 0.62
CA GLU A 112 27.32 12.81 0.29
C GLU A 112 26.35 12.20 -0.74
N GLY A 113 25.43 13.00 -1.29
CA GLY A 113 24.47 12.52 -2.28
C GLY A 113 23.30 11.76 -1.65
N PHE A 114 22.53 11.07 -2.49
CA PHE A 114 21.36 10.30 -2.07
C PHE A 114 21.75 8.87 -1.67
N ASP A 115 21.49 8.48 -0.42
CA ASP A 115 21.70 7.09 0.04
C ASP A 115 20.41 6.27 -0.10
N PHE A 116 20.42 5.36 -1.08
CA PHE A 116 19.27 4.50 -1.37
C PHE A 116 19.02 3.43 -0.30
N ASN A 117 20.06 2.99 0.41
CA ASN A 117 19.95 1.98 1.45
C ASN A 117 19.33 2.59 2.71
N GLU A 118 19.81 3.76 3.13
CA GLU A 118 19.22 4.51 4.24
C GLU A 118 17.78 4.92 3.92
N HIS A 119 17.52 5.36 2.69
CA HIS A 119 16.16 5.61 2.23
C HIS A 119 15.27 4.38 2.40
N TRP A 120 15.69 3.21 1.93
CA TRP A 120 14.90 1.99 2.04
C TRP A 120 14.71 1.54 3.50
N ASN A 121 15.73 1.68 4.34
CA ASN A 121 15.66 1.39 5.77
C ASN A 121 14.60 2.26 6.46
N MET A 122 14.54 3.56 6.15
CA MET A 122 13.52 4.47 6.67
C MET A 122 12.09 4.03 6.29
N ILE A 123 11.89 3.62 5.04
CA ILE A 123 10.58 3.17 4.54
C ILE A 123 10.14 1.88 5.24
N THR A 124 11.04 0.92 5.42
CA THR A 124 10.73 -0.34 6.10
C THR A 124 10.46 -0.14 7.59
N HIS A 125 11.18 0.75 8.26
CA HIS A 125 10.92 1.11 9.67
C HIS A 125 9.57 1.83 9.86
N THR A 126 9.14 2.64 8.90
CA THR A 126 7.88 3.40 9.00
C THR A 126 6.64 2.50 9.10
N PHE A 127 6.65 1.35 8.42
CA PHE A 127 5.50 0.44 8.39
C PHE A 127 5.71 -0.85 9.21
N GLY A 128 6.95 -1.33 9.36
CA GLY A 128 7.30 -2.50 10.19
C GLY A 128 6.73 -3.84 9.72
N ASP A 129 5.84 -3.85 8.73
CA ASP A 129 5.10 -5.01 8.21
C ASP A 129 5.31 -5.26 6.70
N ILE A 130 6.43 -4.77 6.16
CA ILE A 130 6.81 -4.99 4.77
C ILE A 130 7.51 -6.34 4.64
N HIS A 131 6.82 -7.31 4.04
CA HIS A 131 7.36 -8.65 3.80
C HIS A 131 7.38 -8.95 2.30
N ASN A 132 8.53 -9.45 1.82
CA ASN A 132 8.75 -9.85 0.42
C ASN A 132 8.28 -8.79 -0.60
N PRO A 133 8.80 -7.55 -0.53
CA PRO A 133 8.42 -6.46 -1.42
C PRO A 133 8.89 -6.72 -2.84
N ARG A 134 8.06 -6.38 -3.82
CA ARG A 134 8.36 -6.52 -5.26
C ARG A 134 8.19 -5.18 -5.95
N LEU A 135 9.30 -4.64 -6.46
CA LEU A 135 9.30 -3.38 -7.20
C LEU A 135 8.42 -3.51 -8.44
N GLN A 136 7.51 -2.56 -8.63
CA GLN A 136 6.64 -2.51 -9.80
C GLN A 136 7.20 -1.52 -10.82
N ARG A 137 7.45 -0.29 -10.36
CA ARG A 137 7.95 0.81 -11.18
C ARG A 137 8.79 1.73 -10.31
N LEU A 138 9.84 2.28 -10.91
CA LEU A 138 10.65 3.36 -10.36
C LEU A 138 10.87 4.40 -11.45
N GLU A 139 10.71 5.66 -11.06
CA GLU A 139 11.00 6.86 -11.81
C GLU A 139 11.82 7.80 -10.93
N MET A 140 12.88 8.34 -11.49
CA MET A 140 13.76 9.24 -10.78
C MET A 140 14.31 10.27 -11.75
N GLU A 141 14.49 11.49 -11.27
CA GLU A 141 15.21 12.54 -11.97
C GLU A 141 16.38 12.98 -11.09
N PHE A 142 17.55 13.13 -11.71
CA PHE A 142 18.77 13.50 -11.02
C PHE A 142 19.72 14.30 -11.93
N THR A 143 20.62 15.07 -11.31
CA THR A 143 21.60 15.89 -12.01
C THR A 143 22.83 15.08 -12.44
N ASP A 144 23.69 15.65 -13.28
CA ASP A 144 25.01 15.11 -13.61
C ASP A 144 25.93 14.91 -12.39
N GLU A 145 25.70 15.68 -11.32
CA GLU A 145 26.35 15.53 -10.00
C GLU A 145 25.68 14.45 -9.11
N GLY A 146 24.68 13.72 -9.62
CA GLY A 146 23.98 12.66 -8.88
C GLY A 146 22.98 13.15 -7.82
N ALA A 147 22.64 14.45 -7.80
CA ALA A 147 21.65 14.99 -6.90
C ALA A 147 20.23 14.62 -7.35
N VAL A 148 19.44 13.97 -6.49
CA VAL A 148 18.07 13.53 -6.80
C VAL A 148 17.10 14.71 -6.69
N GLU A 149 16.43 15.02 -7.80
CA GLU A 149 15.43 16.09 -7.90
C GLU A 149 14.00 15.55 -7.80
N SER A 150 13.78 14.31 -8.23
CA SER A 150 12.50 13.63 -8.15
C SER A 150 12.69 12.14 -7.90
N LEU A 151 11.84 11.56 -7.06
CA LEU A 151 11.81 10.13 -6.82
C LEU A 151 10.35 9.69 -6.65
N PHE A 152 9.93 8.79 -7.52
CA PHE A 152 8.69 8.06 -7.40
C PHE A 152 8.94 6.58 -7.60
N TYR A 153 8.46 5.75 -6.68
CA TYR A 153 8.42 4.32 -6.95
C TYR A 153 7.25 3.66 -6.23
N ASN A 154 6.83 2.53 -6.78
CA ASN A 154 5.82 1.71 -6.16
C ASN A 154 6.23 0.24 -6.10
N PHE A 155 5.79 -0.42 -5.04
CA PHE A 155 6.07 -1.82 -4.79
C PHE A 155 4.88 -2.49 -4.13
N LYS A 156 4.78 -3.80 -4.34
CA LYS A 156 3.73 -4.62 -3.74
C LYS A 156 4.31 -5.59 -2.74
N THR A 157 3.56 -5.87 -1.67
CA THR A 157 3.84 -6.97 -0.75
C THR A 157 2.73 -7.99 -0.80
N VAL A 158 3.07 -9.27 -0.59
CA VAL A 158 2.08 -10.35 -0.41
C VAL A 158 2.16 -10.82 1.02
N ALA A 159 1.18 -10.42 1.83
CA ALA A 159 1.05 -10.94 3.17
C ALA A 159 0.53 -12.39 3.17
N GLN A 160 0.83 -13.14 4.23
CA GLN A 160 0.27 -14.47 4.46
C GLN A 160 -1.27 -14.43 4.29
N GLY A 161 -1.80 -15.25 3.38
CA GLY A 161 -3.23 -15.26 3.03
C GLY A 161 -3.61 -14.49 1.75
N ASN A 162 -2.66 -14.28 0.82
CA ASN A 162 -2.90 -13.68 -0.51
C ASN A 162 -3.49 -12.26 -0.47
N ARG A 163 -3.18 -11.49 0.58
CA ARG A 163 -3.53 -10.07 0.66
C ARG A 163 -2.38 -9.24 0.11
N GLU A 164 -2.64 -8.57 -1.00
CA GLU A 164 -1.70 -7.66 -1.62
C GLU A 164 -1.87 -6.25 -1.05
N THR A 165 -0.75 -5.63 -0.66
CA THR A 165 -0.70 -4.21 -0.32
C THR A 165 0.18 -3.51 -1.33
N ASN A 166 -0.32 -2.44 -1.93
CA ASN A 166 0.46 -1.58 -2.81
C ASN A 166 0.99 -0.39 -2.00
N TYR A 167 2.26 -0.09 -2.17
CA TYR A 167 2.93 1.07 -1.60
C TYR A 167 3.38 1.98 -2.74
N ALA A 168 3.21 3.27 -2.57
CA ALA A 168 3.75 4.32 -3.45
C ALA A 168 4.50 5.31 -2.58
N VAL A 169 5.73 5.62 -2.98
CA VAL A 169 6.62 6.56 -2.30
C VAL A 169 6.93 7.66 -3.30
N GLU A 170 6.76 8.90 -2.87
CA GLU A 170 6.97 10.10 -3.68
C GLU A 170 7.76 11.12 -2.86
N LEU A 171 8.82 11.66 -3.47
CA LEU A 171 9.63 12.73 -2.88
C LEU A 171 8.99 14.09 -3.17
N ASP A 172 8.65 14.84 -2.12
CA ASP A 172 8.22 16.23 -2.20
C ASP A 172 9.36 17.13 -1.70
N LEU A 173 10.19 17.61 -2.63
CA LEU A 173 11.29 18.53 -2.32
C LEU A 173 10.83 19.87 -1.76
N SER A 174 9.61 20.32 -2.10
CA SER A 174 9.08 21.60 -1.60
C SER A 174 8.83 21.56 -0.10
N LYS A 175 8.43 20.40 0.41
CA LYS A 175 8.22 20.14 1.83
C LYS A 175 9.41 19.47 2.51
N LYS A 176 10.38 18.96 1.73
CA LYS A 176 11.49 18.12 2.21
C LYS A 176 10.99 16.85 2.92
N GLU A 177 9.97 16.23 2.34
CA GLU A 177 9.33 15.04 2.91
C GLU A 177 9.10 13.99 1.83
N TYR A 178 9.11 12.71 2.22
CA TYR A 178 8.53 11.63 1.44
C TYR A 178 7.06 11.48 1.81
N GLU A 179 6.17 11.49 0.82
CA GLU A 179 4.81 11.02 0.98
C GLU A 179 4.74 9.52 0.65
N ILE A 180 4.34 8.71 1.64
CA ILE A 180 4.21 7.28 1.48
C ILE A 180 2.73 6.89 1.59
N ARG A 181 2.17 6.46 0.47
CA ARG A 181 0.79 5.98 0.38
C ARG A 181 0.77 4.47 0.38
N ARG A 182 -0.16 3.87 1.12
CA ARG A 182 -0.43 2.43 1.05
C ARG A 182 -1.92 2.16 0.83
N ASN A 183 -2.23 1.18 -0.01
CA ASN A 183 -3.60 0.79 -0.32
C ASN A 183 -3.76 -0.73 -0.24
N ARG A 184 -4.83 -1.20 0.42
CA ARG A 184 -5.17 -2.63 0.44
C ARG A 184 -6.11 -2.94 -0.72
N TYR A 185 -5.62 -3.71 -1.68
CA TYR A 185 -6.51 -4.34 -2.65
C TYR A 185 -7.24 -5.53 -1.99
N LYS A 186 -8.52 -5.33 -1.63
CA LYS A 186 -9.41 -6.47 -1.39
C LYS A 186 -9.72 -7.11 -2.73
N LYS A 187 -9.33 -8.38 -2.91
CA LYS A 187 -9.75 -9.25 -4.03
C LYS A 187 -11.28 -9.23 -4.13
N GLN A 188 -11.82 -8.35 -4.95
CA GLN A 188 -13.23 -8.35 -5.30
C GLN A 188 -13.39 -9.44 -6.36
N ASN A 189 -14.24 -10.43 -6.07
CA ASN A 189 -14.57 -11.55 -6.95
C ASN A 189 -14.75 -11.09 -8.41
N ARG A 190 -13.76 -11.33 -9.30
CA ARG A 190 -13.92 -11.64 -10.74
C ARG A 190 -12.65 -11.60 -11.62
N GLN A 191 -11.44 -11.42 -11.11
CA GLN A 191 -10.21 -11.58 -11.94
C GLN A 191 -9.13 -12.34 -11.17
N VAL A 192 -9.38 -13.64 -10.93
CA VAL A 192 -8.54 -14.50 -10.09
C VAL A 192 -7.44 -15.22 -10.88
N HIS A 193 -7.27 -15.00 -12.19
CA HIS A 193 -6.36 -15.86 -12.98
C HIS A 193 -5.07 -15.23 -13.53
N HIS A 194 -4.81 -13.93 -13.36
CA HIS A 194 -3.60 -13.33 -13.97
C HIS A 194 -2.64 -12.57 -13.04
N MET A 195 -3.08 -12.01 -11.90
CA MET A 195 -2.19 -11.09 -11.15
C MET A 195 -1.11 -11.76 -10.28
N GLY A 196 -1.35 -12.99 -9.79
CA GLY A 196 -0.36 -13.71 -8.98
C GLY A 196 0.87 -14.18 -9.78
N GLN A 197 0.74 -14.26 -11.11
CA GLN A 197 1.86 -14.57 -12.01
C GLN A 197 2.76 -13.35 -12.26
N ASP A 198 2.25 -12.13 -12.08
CA ASP A 198 3.02 -10.90 -12.29
C ASP A 198 4.12 -10.66 -11.23
N MET A 199 4.13 -11.38 -10.10
CA MET A 199 5.13 -11.19 -9.04
C MET A 199 6.33 -12.13 -9.13
N HIS A 200 6.21 -13.25 -9.83
CA HIS A 200 7.33 -14.16 -10.03
C HIS A 200 8.32 -13.53 -11.03
N GLY A 201 9.59 -13.40 -10.62
CA GLY A 201 10.62 -12.77 -11.45
C GLY A 201 10.70 -11.25 -11.34
N ARG A 202 10.21 -10.65 -10.24
CA ARG A 202 10.44 -9.23 -9.93
C ARG A 202 11.49 -9.03 -8.84
N ILE A 203 12.36 -8.03 -8.98
CA ILE A 203 13.34 -7.62 -7.96
C ILE A 203 12.68 -6.97 -6.75
N SER A 204 13.28 -7.11 -5.57
CA SER A 204 12.91 -6.31 -4.41
C SER A 204 13.47 -4.88 -4.50
N PRO A 205 12.81 -3.86 -3.94
CA PRO A 205 13.39 -2.52 -3.88
C PRO A 205 14.77 -2.50 -3.21
N GLU A 206 14.98 -3.32 -2.17
CA GLU A 206 16.25 -3.46 -1.46
C GLU A 206 17.40 -3.86 -2.39
N GLU A 207 17.25 -4.96 -3.13
CA GLU A 207 18.28 -5.44 -4.04
C GLU A 207 18.53 -4.43 -5.17
N PHE A 208 17.47 -3.79 -5.69
CA PHE A 208 17.60 -2.79 -6.77
C PHE A 208 18.36 -1.56 -6.28
N PHE A 209 18.00 -1.05 -5.10
CA PHE A 209 18.61 0.11 -4.48
C PHE A 209 20.06 -0.14 -4.10
N LYS A 210 20.39 -1.34 -3.59
CA LYS A 210 21.78 -1.73 -3.35
C LYS A 210 22.64 -1.61 -4.61
N VAL A 211 22.15 -2.10 -5.76
CA VAL A 211 22.88 -2.02 -7.04
C VAL A 211 23.11 -0.56 -7.46
N ILE A 212 22.09 0.29 -7.36
CA ILE A 212 22.24 1.71 -7.70
C ILE A 212 23.21 2.40 -6.74
N ASN A 213 23.12 2.13 -5.44
CA ASN A 213 23.96 2.74 -4.41
C ASN A 213 25.44 2.35 -4.59
N GLU A 214 25.71 1.07 -4.88
CA GLU A 214 27.08 0.58 -5.12
C GLU A 214 27.66 1.07 -6.45
N THR A 215 26.82 1.27 -7.47
CA THR A 215 27.27 1.73 -8.80
C THR A 215 27.45 3.24 -8.85
N GLY A 216 26.65 4.00 -8.08
CA GLY A 216 26.57 5.46 -8.12
C GLY A 216 25.77 5.96 -9.32
N LEU A 217 24.96 7.01 -9.12
CA LEU A 217 24.13 7.59 -10.19
C LEU A 217 24.95 8.16 -11.34
N GLU A 218 26.11 8.73 -11.02
CA GLU A 218 27.06 9.30 -11.99
C GLU A 218 27.55 8.27 -13.02
N ALA A 219 27.61 6.97 -12.69
CA ALA A 219 28.04 5.96 -13.66
C ALA A 219 27.04 5.77 -14.82
N PHE A 220 25.80 6.21 -14.64
CA PHE A 220 24.75 6.14 -15.65
C PHE A 220 24.69 7.38 -16.57
N THR A 221 25.57 8.37 -16.37
CA THR A 221 25.59 9.63 -17.14
C THR A 221 26.51 9.55 -18.36
N GLN A 222 26.10 8.76 -19.37
CA GLN A 222 26.97 8.51 -20.55
C GLN A 222 27.14 9.74 -21.48
N ASN A 223 26.19 10.68 -21.45
CA ASN A 223 26.24 11.87 -22.29
C ASN A 223 26.77 13.07 -21.51
N LYS A 224 27.99 13.53 -21.84
CA LYS A 224 28.64 14.69 -21.21
C LYS A 224 27.98 16.03 -21.52
N ASP A 225 27.13 16.09 -22.54
CA ASP A 225 26.40 17.30 -22.92
C ASP A 225 25.05 17.42 -22.19
N SER A 226 24.69 16.46 -21.33
CA SER A 226 23.45 16.47 -20.54
C SER A 226 23.76 16.85 -19.09
N HIS A 227 22.87 17.63 -18.48
CA HIS A 227 22.96 18.05 -17.07
C HIS A 227 21.85 17.43 -16.21
N TYR A 228 20.80 16.93 -16.84
CA TYR A 228 19.66 16.31 -16.18
C TYR A 228 19.42 14.92 -16.76
N TYR A 229 19.05 13.97 -15.91
CA TYR A 229 18.79 12.60 -16.31
C TYR A 229 17.49 12.10 -15.72
N SER A 230 16.73 11.34 -16.51
CA SER A 230 15.59 10.57 -16.02
C SER A 230 15.90 9.08 -16.09
N LEU A 231 15.65 8.38 -14.99
CA LEU A 231 15.83 6.95 -14.85
C LEU A 231 14.46 6.30 -14.64
N PHE A 232 14.17 5.33 -15.50
CA PHE A 232 12.96 4.52 -15.43
C PHE A 232 13.35 3.06 -15.30
N ALA A 233 12.78 2.36 -14.33
CA ALA A 233 12.95 0.92 -14.18
C ALA A 233 11.63 0.23 -13.86
N GLU A 234 11.45 -0.96 -14.44
CA GLU A 234 10.42 -1.88 -14.01
C GLU A 234 11.09 -3.04 -13.31
N GLY A 235 10.61 -3.42 -12.13
CA GLY A 235 11.25 -4.49 -11.36
C GLY A 235 11.19 -5.87 -12.02
N ALA A 236 10.53 -6.03 -13.17
CA ALA A 236 10.37 -7.31 -13.85
C ALA A 236 11.62 -7.72 -14.64
N VAL A 237 12.05 -8.96 -14.45
CA VAL A 237 13.03 -9.61 -15.31
C VAL A 237 12.41 -9.80 -16.68
N ARG A 238 13.07 -9.28 -17.71
CA ARG A 238 12.68 -9.42 -19.11
C ARG A 238 13.82 -10.04 -19.90
N SER A 239 13.48 -10.89 -20.85
CA SER A 239 14.45 -11.43 -21.80
C SER A 239 14.75 -10.39 -22.87
N LEU A 240 16.03 -10.04 -23.02
CA LEU A 240 16.48 -9.18 -24.11
C LEU A 240 16.76 -10.03 -25.34
N SER A 241 16.03 -9.78 -26.42
CA SER A 241 16.28 -10.34 -27.74
C SER A 241 16.19 -9.21 -28.76
N GLY A 242 17.32 -8.58 -29.11
CA GLY A 242 17.31 -7.40 -29.99
C GLY A 242 18.67 -6.70 -30.12
N SER A 243 18.66 -5.45 -30.58
CA SER A 243 19.87 -4.64 -30.78
C SER A 243 20.62 -4.39 -29.46
N THR A 244 21.95 -4.47 -29.52
CA THR A 244 22.86 -4.12 -28.42
C THR A 244 23.33 -2.67 -28.46
N GLU A 245 22.88 -1.87 -29.43
CA GLU A 245 23.21 -0.45 -29.49
C GLU A 245 22.72 0.27 -28.22
N ASN A 246 23.59 1.10 -27.64
CA ASN A 246 23.34 1.82 -26.38
C ASN A 246 22.81 0.93 -25.25
N THR A 247 23.27 -0.33 -25.20
CA THR A 247 22.85 -1.32 -24.23
C THR A 247 24.02 -1.79 -23.38
N PHE A 248 23.88 -1.64 -22.06
CA PHE A 248 24.90 -1.94 -21.08
C PHE A 248 24.39 -2.91 -20.02
N MET A 249 25.29 -3.77 -19.53
CA MET A 249 25.07 -4.65 -18.40
C MET A 249 25.64 -4.02 -17.14
N VAL A 250 24.85 -4.01 -16.07
CA VAL A 250 25.28 -3.64 -14.72
C VAL A 250 25.58 -4.91 -13.96
N THR A 251 26.84 -5.03 -13.52
CA THR A 251 27.36 -6.18 -12.77
C THR A 251 28.03 -5.71 -11.49
N THR A 252 28.34 -6.62 -10.57
CA THR A 252 29.18 -6.31 -9.40
C THR A 252 30.58 -5.78 -9.77
N SER A 253 31.06 -6.07 -10.98
CA SER A 253 32.31 -5.55 -11.53
C SER A 253 32.17 -4.19 -12.25
N GLY A 254 30.98 -3.59 -12.25
CA GLY A 254 30.68 -2.32 -12.91
C GLY A 254 29.84 -2.47 -14.19
N ILE A 255 29.83 -1.41 -14.99
CA ILE A 255 29.03 -1.27 -16.21
C ILE A 255 29.86 -1.71 -17.43
N ARG A 256 29.33 -2.60 -18.26
CA ARG A 256 29.97 -3.09 -19.50
C ARG A 256 29.00 -3.11 -20.67
N PRO A 257 29.43 -2.90 -21.93
CA PRO A 257 28.55 -3.03 -23.09
C PRO A 257 28.09 -4.49 -23.26
N VAL A 258 26.84 -4.69 -23.70
CA VAL A 258 26.30 -6.01 -24.03
C VAL A 258 26.74 -6.41 -25.44
N MET A 259 27.22 -7.65 -25.60
CA MET A 259 27.60 -8.19 -26.91
C MET A 259 26.48 -9.07 -27.48
N GLU A 260 26.29 -9.09 -28.80
CA GLU A 260 25.21 -9.88 -29.45
C GLU A 260 25.28 -11.38 -29.09
N GLU A 261 26.48 -11.91 -28.93
CA GLU A 261 26.77 -13.30 -28.57
C GLU A 261 26.23 -13.70 -27.20
N GLN A 262 25.92 -12.72 -26.33
CA GLN A 262 25.40 -12.96 -24.99
C GLN A 262 23.86 -13.07 -24.98
N LEU A 263 23.19 -12.74 -26.08
CA LEU A 263 21.72 -12.75 -26.17
C LEU A 263 21.16 -14.17 -26.41
N PRO A 264 19.96 -14.48 -25.87
CA PRO A 264 19.14 -13.66 -25.00
C PRO A 264 19.61 -13.66 -23.54
N ILE A 265 19.45 -12.52 -22.86
CA ILE A 265 19.77 -12.37 -21.43
C ILE A 265 18.50 -12.02 -20.67
N ASP A 266 18.22 -12.75 -19.60
CA ASP A 266 17.17 -12.40 -18.65
C ASP A 266 17.72 -11.42 -17.62
N ALA A 267 17.20 -10.20 -17.61
CA ALA A 267 17.67 -9.14 -16.72
C ALA A 267 16.59 -8.09 -16.43
N ILE A 268 16.83 -7.27 -15.41
CA ILE A 268 15.95 -6.14 -15.09
C ILE A 268 16.36 -4.98 -15.96
N ARG A 269 15.41 -4.45 -16.73
CA ARG A 269 15.65 -3.32 -17.61
C ARG A 269 15.49 -2.01 -16.86
N MET A 270 16.48 -1.17 -17.01
CA MET A 270 16.51 0.22 -16.59
C MET A 270 16.84 1.08 -17.81
N THR A 271 16.16 2.20 -17.97
CA THR A 271 16.36 3.15 -19.07
C THR A 271 16.77 4.48 -18.47
N VAL A 272 17.84 5.06 -18.99
CA VAL A 272 18.30 6.40 -18.59
C VAL A 272 18.30 7.30 -19.82
N ASN A 273 17.66 8.45 -19.67
CA ASN A 273 17.60 9.48 -20.71
C ASN A 273 18.31 10.73 -20.21
N GLY A 274 19.18 11.31 -21.04
CA GLY A 274 19.86 12.58 -20.74
C GLY A 274 19.21 13.78 -21.43
N PHE A 275 19.16 14.90 -20.71
CA PHE A 275 18.59 16.17 -21.13
C PHE A 275 19.55 17.33 -20.85
N LYS A 276 19.51 18.34 -21.72
CA LYS A 276 20.29 19.58 -21.54
C LYS A 276 19.68 20.50 -20.50
N ASN A 277 18.36 20.64 -20.55
CA ASN A 277 17.57 21.46 -19.63
C ASN A 277 16.44 20.62 -19.03
N SER A 278 15.99 20.98 -17.83
CA SER A 278 14.89 20.32 -17.12
C SER A 278 13.52 20.54 -17.78
N GLU A 279 13.34 21.61 -18.55
CA GLU A 279 12.11 21.91 -19.30
C GLU A 279 12.24 21.54 -20.80
N GLU A 280 11.76 20.35 -21.14
CA GLU A 280 11.23 19.98 -22.48
C GLU A 280 12.12 19.99 -23.75
N ASP A 281 13.44 19.90 -23.68
CA ASP A 281 14.24 19.56 -24.88
C ASP A 281 14.31 18.04 -25.10
N ARG A 282 13.54 17.54 -26.08
CA ARG A 282 13.38 16.11 -26.40
C ARG A 282 14.70 15.44 -26.82
N ILE A 283 15.14 14.47 -25.99
CA ILE A 283 15.99 13.29 -26.23
C ILE A 283 17.23 13.52 -27.09
N GLN A 284 18.41 13.57 -26.45
CA GLN A 284 19.68 13.38 -27.16
C GLN A 284 20.26 11.96 -27.04
N LEU A 285 19.89 11.16 -26.03
CA LEU A 285 20.34 9.76 -25.95
C LEU A 285 19.42 8.94 -25.03
N ASN A 286 19.01 7.75 -25.49
CA ASN A 286 18.33 6.74 -24.67
C ASN A 286 19.31 5.58 -24.46
N VAL A 287 19.68 5.33 -23.20
CA VAL A 287 20.60 4.26 -22.82
C VAL A 287 19.86 3.22 -22.01
N ASN A 288 19.98 1.97 -22.42
CA ASN A 288 19.38 0.85 -21.71
C ASN A 288 20.45 0.15 -20.86
N TYR A 289 20.14 -0.01 -19.58
CA TYR A 289 20.92 -0.75 -18.61
C TYR A 289 20.17 -2.01 -18.21
N TYR A 290 20.88 -3.11 -18.11
CA TYR A 290 20.35 -4.41 -17.71
C TYR A 290 21.06 -4.88 -16.45
N ILE A 291 20.33 -5.04 -15.36
CA ILE A 291 20.87 -5.50 -14.09
C ILE A 291 20.79 -7.03 -14.06
N GLU A 292 21.96 -7.68 -13.92
CA GLU A 292 22.06 -9.15 -13.87
C GLU A 292 21.28 -9.71 -12.67
N PRO A 293 20.39 -10.70 -12.84
CA PRO A 293 19.67 -11.30 -11.73
C PRO A 293 20.60 -11.95 -10.69
N ARG A 294 21.81 -12.36 -11.07
CA ARG A 294 22.78 -12.93 -10.11
C ARG A 294 23.36 -11.90 -9.14
N VAL A 295 23.40 -10.63 -9.53
CA VAL A 295 23.75 -9.51 -8.63
C VAL A 295 22.64 -9.29 -7.60
N VAL A 296 21.42 -9.66 -7.97
CA VAL A 296 20.19 -9.48 -7.21
C VAL A 296 19.97 -10.60 -6.20
N TYR A 297 20.33 -11.86 -6.54
CA TYR A 297 20.16 -13.03 -5.66
C TYR A 297 21.42 -13.38 -4.82
N MET A 298 22.34 -12.45 -4.62
CA MET A 298 23.45 -12.66 -3.68
C MET A 298 23.02 -12.26 -2.26
N ASP A 299 22.67 -13.31 -1.51
CA ASP A 299 22.49 -13.48 -0.05
C ASP A 299 21.09 -13.98 0.37
#